data_AF-A0A158JRL9-F1
#
_entry.id   AF-A0A158JRL9-F1
#
_cell.length_a   1.000
_cell.length_b   1.000
_cell.length_c   1.000
_cell.angle_alpha   90.00
_cell.angle_beta   90.00
_cell.angle_gamma   90.00
#
_symmetry.space_group_name_H-M   'P 1'
#
loop_
_entity.id
_entity.type
_entity.pdbx_description
1 polymer ?
#
loop_
_entity_poly.entity_id
_entity_poly.type
_entity_poly.pdbx_seq_one_letter_code
_entity_poly.pdbx_strand_id
1 'polypeptide(L)'
;MVAVLYRENAGNKQFAAIVKAARRDHAVALPVFDAAALMPHDIDHYYHYLGSLTTPPLSENVEWYVLADPVDLSRDDIAEFTRLYAHNARQPQPLNGRPLLEYKD
;
A
#
# COMPACT_ATOMS: atom_id res chain seq x y z
N MET A 1 -1.52 2.79 -10.85
CA MET A 1 -1.47 2.67 -9.38
C MET A 1 -0.25 1.86 -9.01
N VAL A 2 0.54 2.33 -8.05
CA VAL A 2 1.66 1.56 -7.47
C VAL A 2 1.20 1.05 -6.11
N ALA A 3 1.33 -0.25 -5.89
CA ALA A 3 0.96 -0.92 -4.64
C ALA A 3 2.23 -1.36 -3.91
N VAL A 4 2.30 -1.03 -2.62
CA VAL A 4 3.36 -1.49 -1.72
C VAL A 4 2.74 -2.45 -0.71
N LEU A 5 3.34 -3.61 -0.55
CA LEU A 5 2.98 -4.56 0.50
C LEU A 5 3.75 -4.24 1.78
N TYR A 6 3.13 -4.52 2.92
CA TYR A 6 3.75 -4.31 4.22
C TYR A 6 3.71 -5.60 5.03
N ARG A 7 4.73 -5.83 5.86
CA ARG A 7 4.80 -6.97 6.78
C ARG A 7 5.16 -6.53 8.18
N GLU A 8 4.70 -7.29 9.18
CA GLU A 8 5.11 -7.10 10.57
C GLU A 8 6.58 -7.49 10.74
N ASN A 9 7.43 -6.51 11.05
CA ASN A 9 8.84 -6.70 11.38
C ASN A 9 9.39 -5.42 12.07
N ALA A 10 10.53 -4.89 11.61
CA ALA A 10 11.08 -3.63 12.07
C ALA A 10 10.13 -2.46 11.80
N GLY A 11 10.22 -1.41 12.61
CA GLY A 11 9.36 -0.23 12.46
C GLY A 11 9.79 0.71 11.32
N ASN A 12 8.85 1.52 10.84
CA ASN A 12 9.08 2.56 9.85
C ASN A 12 8.69 3.93 10.42
N LYS A 13 9.65 4.87 10.51
CA LYS A 13 9.43 6.19 11.13
C LYS A 13 8.42 7.04 10.37
N GLN A 14 8.37 6.96 9.04
CA GLN A 14 7.39 7.71 8.24
C GLN A 14 5.98 7.15 8.46
N PHE A 15 5.84 5.82 8.50
CA PHE A 15 4.56 5.19 8.76
C PHE A 15 4.05 5.51 10.18
N ALA A 16 4.92 5.45 11.19
CA ALA A 16 4.58 5.84 12.56
C ALA A 16 4.09 7.30 12.65
N ALA A 17 4.69 8.22 11.88
CA ALA A 17 4.23 9.61 11.80
C ALA A 17 2.83 9.72 11.17
N ILE A 18 2.55 8.95 10.11
CA ILE A 18 1.22 8.87 9.49
C ILE A 18 0.19 8.34 10.49
N VAL A 19 0.47 7.24 11.17
CA VAL A 19 -0.46 6.65 12.16
C VAL A 19 -0.76 7.63 13.28
N LYS A 20 0.25 8.35 13.79
CA LYS A 20 0.07 9.39 14.80
C LYS A 20 -0.83 10.54 14.31
N ALA A 21 -0.67 10.96 13.05
CA ALA A 21 -1.49 12.00 12.45
C ALA A 21 -2.94 11.53 12.22
N ALA A 22 -3.12 10.28 11.77
CA ALA A 22 -4.42 9.67 11.48
C ALA A 22 -5.34 9.51 12.71
N ARG A 23 -4.79 9.63 13.93
CA ARG A 23 -5.59 9.69 15.18
C ARG A 23 -6.42 10.96 15.33
N ARG A 24 -6.20 11.98 14.49
CA ARG A 24 -6.96 13.22 14.50
C ARG A 24 -8.11 13.14 13.49
N ASP A 25 -9.21 13.79 13.84
CA ASP A 25 -10.43 13.91 13.03
C ASP A 25 -10.36 15.04 11.98
N HIS A 26 -9.20 15.68 11.84
CA HIS A 26 -8.93 16.75 10.91
C HIS A 26 -7.56 16.56 10.25
N ALA A 27 -7.35 17.23 9.13
CA ALA A 27 -6.07 17.20 8.42
C ALA A 27 -4.94 17.75 9.31
N VAL A 28 -3.84 16.99 9.39
CA VAL A 28 -2.62 17.37 10.09
C VAL A 28 -1.48 17.43 9.09
N ALA A 29 -0.73 18.53 9.07
CA ALA A 29 0.47 18.64 8.24
C ALA A 29 1.60 17.77 8.83
N LEU A 30 2.23 16.97 7.98
CA LEU A 30 3.50 16.33 8.29
C LEU A 30 4.62 17.26 7.78
N PRO A 31 5.37 17.95 8.66
CA PRO A 31 6.33 18.98 8.24
C PRO A 31 7.54 18.41 7.50
N VAL A 32 7.87 17.13 7.71
CA VAL A 32 8.87 16.37 6.96
C VAL A 32 8.24 15.06 6.58
N PHE A 33 8.17 14.77 5.27
CA PHE A 33 7.62 13.53 4.74
C PHE A 33 8.48 13.05 3.58
N ASP A 34 8.93 11.80 3.66
CA ASP A 34 9.68 11.13 2.59
C ASP A 34 8.90 9.90 2.17
N ALA A 35 8.29 9.96 0.98
CA ALA A 35 7.52 8.85 0.44
C ALA A 35 8.41 7.65 0.08
N ALA A 36 9.69 7.87 -0.24
CA ALA A 36 10.60 6.79 -0.62
C ALA A 36 10.88 5.84 0.55
N ALA A 37 10.83 6.34 1.78
CA ALA A 37 10.95 5.49 2.96
C ALA A 37 9.76 4.54 3.15
N LEU A 38 8.65 4.71 2.41
CA LEU A 38 7.50 3.80 2.40
C LEU A 38 7.53 2.85 1.19
N MET A 39 8.60 2.85 0.42
CA MET A 39 8.82 1.94 -0.70
C MET A 39 9.85 0.86 -0.33
N PRO A 40 9.79 -0.33 -0.93
CA PRO A 40 10.85 -1.31 -0.83
C PRO A 40 12.14 -0.78 -1.45
N HIS A 41 13.27 -1.40 -1.11
CA HIS A 41 14.57 -1.06 -1.68
C HIS A 41 14.67 -1.45 -3.16
N ASP A 42 14.16 -2.63 -3.51
CA ASP A 42 14.04 -3.09 -4.88
C ASP A 42 12.64 -2.72 -5.41
N ILE A 43 12.62 -1.83 -6.40
CA ILE A 43 11.40 -1.40 -7.09
C ILE A 43 11.33 -1.96 -8.52
N ASP A 44 12.38 -2.65 -8.97
CA ASP A 44 12.48 -3.23 -10.30
C ASP A 44 11.85 -4.63 -10.33
N HIS A 45 11.68 -5.27 -9.15
CA HIS A 45 10.85 -6.47 -8.98
C HIS A 45 9.37 -6.11 -8.69
N TYR A 46 8.50 -6.28 -9.70
CA TYR A 46 7.06 -6.00 -9.56
C TYR A 46 6.16 -6.84 -10.48
N TYR A 47 4.87 -6.89 -10.13
CA TYR A 47 3.83 -7.48 -10.96
C TYR A 47 2.99 -6.40 -11.63
N HIS A 48 2.60 -6.62 -12.89
CA HIS A 48 1.77 -5.71 -13.65
C HIS A 48 0.51 -6.37 -14.22
N TYR A 49 -0.62 -5.68 -14.10
CA TYR A 49 -1.87 -6.05 -14.78
C TYR A 49 -2.79 -4.84 -14.99
N LEU A 50 -3.67 -4.94 -16.00
CA LEU A 50 -4.78 -4.00 -16.17
C LEU A 50 -5.95 -4.39 -15.26
N GLY A 51 -6.38 -3.45 -14.43
CA GLY A 51 -7.43 -3.64 -13.43
C GLY A 51 -8.36 -2.44 -13.32
N SER A 52 -8.88 -2.25 -12.11
CA SER A 52 -9.81 -1.18 -11.78
C SER A 52 -9.36 -0.45 -10.52
N LEU A 53 -10.05 0.64 -10.19
CA LEU A 53 -10.08 1.16 -8.83
C LEU A 53 -10.68 0.11 -7.87
N THR A 54 -10.21 0.08 -6.62
CA THR A 54 -10.73 -0.81 -5.57
C THR A 54 -11.85 -0.18 -4.74
N THR A 55 -12.14 1.10 -4.98
CA THR A 55 -13.22 1.87 -4.38
C THR A 55 -14.20 2.36 -5.44
N PRO A 56 -15.50 2.56 -5.13
CA PRO A 56 -16.46 3.16 -6.05
C PRO A 56 -15.90 4.44 -6.70
N PRO A 57 -16.07 4.64 -8.02
CA PRO A 57 -16.98 3.90 -8.92
C PRO A 57 -16.40 2.63 -9.56
N LEU A 58 -15.26 2.10 -9.09
CA LEU A 58 -14.62 0.89 -9.62
C LEU A 58 -14.23 0.99 -11.11
N SER A 59 -13.88 2.19 -11.58
CA SER A 59 -13.46 2.43 -12.96
C SER A 59 -12.31 1.51 -13.39
N GLU A 60 -12.44 0.93 -14.57
CA GLU A 60 -11.47 -0.01 -15.17
C GLU A 60 -10.32 0.72 -15.90
N ASN A 61 -9.45 -0.06 -16.56
CA ASN A 61 -8.26 0.39 -17.29
C ASN A 61 -7.22 1.10 -16.41
N VAL A 62 -7.15 0.71 -15.13
CA VAL A 62 -6.09 1.13 -14.22
C VAL A 62 -4.91 0.19 -14.37
N GLU A 63 -3.75 0.71 -14.76
CA GLU A 63 -2.50 -0.03 -14.70
C GLU A 63 -2.09 -0.23 -13.24
N TRP A 64 -2.00 -1.47 -12.79
CA TRP A 64 -1.47 -1.82 -11.47
C TRP A 64 -0.01 -2.24 -11.58
N TYR A 65 0.81 -1.70 -10.68
CA TYR A 65 2.21 -2.07 -10.45
C TYR A 65 2.31 -2.48 -8.98
N VAL A 66 2.38 -3.78 -8.71
CA VAL A 66 2.46 -4.32 -7.35
C VAL A 66 3.91 -4.67 -7.07
N LEU A 67 4.59 -3.87 -6.25
CA LEU A 67 5.98 -4.14 -5.89
C LEU A 67 6.06 -5.45 -5.12
N ALA A 68 7.00 -6.31 -5.51
CA ALA A 68 7.08 -7.68 -5.02
C ALA A 68 7.60 -7.73 -3.57
N ASP A 69 8.55 -6.84 -3.25
CA ASP A 69 9.16 -6.78 -1.93
C ASP A 69 8.32 -5.95 -0.94
N PRO A 70 8.07 -6.47 0.28
CA PRO A 70 7.32 -5.74 1.28
C PRO A 70 8.21 -4.80 2.10
N VAL A 71 7.59 -3.75 2.63
CA VAL A 71 8.20 -2.84 3.61
C VAL A 71 7.86 -3.27 5.02
N ASP A 72 8.85 -3.19 5.91
CA ASP A 72 8.69 -3.55 7.31
C ASP A 72 7.95 -2.46 8.08
N LEU A 73 6.91 -2.85 8.83
CA LEU A 73 6.20 -2.00 9.79
C LEU A 73 6.21 -2.65 11.18
N SER A 74 6.11 -1.81 12.22
CA SER A 74 6.00 -2.32 13.59
C SER A 74 4.61 -2.90 13.83
N ARG A 75 4.54 -3.93 14.68
CA ARG A 75 3.27 -4.55 15.11
C ARG A 75 2.29 -3.52 15.66
N ASP A 76 2.77 -2.58 16.48
CA ASP A 76 1.94 -1.57 17.14
C ASP A 76 1.35 -0.58 16.12
N ASP A 77 2.14 -0.17 15.12
CA ASP A 77 1.65 0.71 14.06
C ASP A 77 0.62 0.01 13.17
N ILE A 78 0.84 -1.27 12.81
CA ILE A 78 -0.14 -2.08 12.07
C ILE A 78 -1.43 -2.18 12.87
N ALA A 79 -1.35 -2.57 14.14
CA ALA A 79 -2.51 -2.74 15.01
C ALA A 79 -3.32 -1.43 15.15
N GLU A 80 -2.64 -0.29 15.36
CA GLU A 80 -3.32 1.00 15.45
C GLU A 80 -3.95 1.41 14.11
N PHE A 81 -3.25 1.23 12.99
CA PHE A 81 -3.80 1.56 11.67
C PHE A 81 -5.03 0.71 11.35
N THR A 82 -4.98 -0.60 11.61
CA THR A 82 -6.12 -1.51 11.45
C THR A 82 -7.28 -1.15 12.37
N ARG A 83 -7.01 -0.66 13.59
CA ARG A 83 -8.05 -0.18 14.51
C ARG A 83 -8.75 1.07 13.99
N LEU A 84 -8.02 2.00 13.36
CA LEU A 84 -8.57 3.22 12.78
C LEU A 84 -9.34 2.96 11.47
N TYR A 85 -8.84 2.03 10.63
CA TYR A 85 -9.37 1.76 9.29
C TYR A 85 -9.67 0.27 9.09
N ALA A 86 -10.63 -0.25 9.85
CA ALA A 86 -11.01 -1.66 9.75
C ALA A 86 -11.83 -1.96 8.48
N HIS A 87 -11.76 -3.21 8.00
CA HIS A 87 -12.62 -3.76 6.94
C HIS A 87 -12.63 -2.99 5.62
N ASN A 88 -11.51 -2.37 5.26
CA ASN A 88 -11.36 -1.58 4.03
C ASN A 88 -10.73 -2.35 2.85
N ALA A 89 -10.50 -3.66 3.00
CA ALA A 89 -9.98 -4.52 1.95
C ALA A 89 -11.11 -5.11 1.10
N ARG A 90 -11.18 -4.73 -0.19
CA ARG A 90 -12.06 -5.38 -1.16
C ARG A 90 -11.59 -6.82 -1.42
N GLN A 91 -12.53 -7.76 -1.55
CA GLN A 91 -12.20 -9.15 -1.89
C GLN A 91 -11.48 -9.25 -3.25
N PRO A 92 -10.54 -10.20 -3.43
CA PRO A 92 -9.95 -10.50 -4.73
C PRO A 92 -11.03 -10.76 -5.78
N GLN A 93 -10.79 -10.29 -7.01
CA GLN A 93 -11.72 -10.42 -8.13
C GLN A 93 -11.17 -11.41 -9.16
N PRO A 94 -12.03 -12.10 -9.94
CA PRO A 94 -11.59 -13.04 -10.96
C PRO A 94 -10.61 -12.44 -11.97
N LEU A 95 -9.62 -13.22 -12.41
CA LEU A 95 -8.62 -12.77 -13.37
C LEU A 95 -9.19 -12.58 -14.79
N ASN A 96 -10.25 -13.33 -15.15
CA ASN A 96 -10.95 -13.23 -16.44
C ASN A 96 -10.02 -13.32 -17.66
N GLY A 97 -8.98 -14.16 -17.59
CA GLY A 97 -8.02 -14.35 -18.68
C GLY A 97 -7.06 -13.19 -18.91
N ARG A 98 -7.08 -12.14 -18.06
CA ARG A 98 -6.10 -11.05 -18.13
C ARG A 98 -4.69 -11.59 -17.81
N PRO A 99 -3.65 -11.16 -18.54
CA PRO A 99 -2.29 -11.52 -18.20
C PRO A 99 -1.88 -10.86 -16.88
N LEU A 100 -1.11 -11.60 -16.08
CA LEU A 100 -0.33 -11.07 -14.96
C LEU A 100 1.13 -11.17 -15.37
N LEU A 101 1.77 -10.02 -15.54
CA LEU A 101 3.18 -9.94 -15.92
C LEU A 101 4.03 -9.81 -14.65
N GLU A 102 5.19 -10.45 -14.62
CA GLU A 102 6.21 -10.25 -13.60
C GLU A 102 7.43 -9.63 -14.28
N TYR A 103 7.97 -8.58 -13.68
CA TYR A 103 9.18 -7.89 -14.08
C TYR A 103 10.19 -8.04 -12.95
N LYS A 104 11.42 -8.41 -13.31
CA LYS A 104 12.53 -8.57 -12.38
C LYS A 104 13.81 -8.43 -13.18
N ASP A 105 14.59 -7.40 -12.86
CA ASP A 105 15.93 -7.17 -13.43
C ASP A 105 17.05 -7.79 -12.57
#